data_AF-A0A7Y7L9X1-F1
#
_entry.id   AF-A0A7Y7L9X1-F1
#
_cell.length_a   1.000
_cell.length_b   1.000
_cell.length_c   1.000
_cell.angle_alpha   90.00
_cell.angle_beta   90.00
_cell.angle_gamma   90.00
#
_symmetry.space_group_name_H-M   'P 1'
#
loop_
_entity.id
_entity.type
_entity.pdbx_description
1 polymer ?
#
loop_
_entity_poly.entity_id
_entity_poly.type
_entity_poly.pdbx_seq_one_letter_code
_entity_poly.pdbx_strand_id
1 'polypeptide(L)'
;MSSHHIVREKQEPALLVLSMDTFDEEMLGQLLEWSPTVICSTGTAEKLDASGIKIDWIISDGDSGDLQSDVKVMPSGGDNAAGAALKYLVTHNYPAVNVITDVLDLKDFLFYADKINLVIFRERQKIYPVNSGFSKWKPAGEFIEVLSHPSGLQISGLEATSTNRYKTTHDGFFTLQFEQPFLFIAEDIA
;
A
#
# COMPACT_ATOMS: atom_id res chain seq x y z
N MET A 1 40.88 4.42 5.04
CA MET A 1 39.60 3.80 5.46
C MET A 1 38.49 4.67 4.90
N SER A 2 37.81 4.20 3.85
CA SER A 2 36.76 4.96 3.17
C SER A 2 35.44 4.74 3.89
N SER A 3 34.99 5.74 4.64
CA SER A 3 33.66 5.78 5.22
C SER A 3 32.64 5.97 4.10
N HIS A 4 32.07 4.88 3.58
CA HIS A 4 30.83 4.94 2.82
C HIS A 4 29.69 5.18 3.81
N HIS A 5 29.35 6.44 4.09
CA HIS A 5 28.00 6.77 4.56
C HIS A 5 27.05 6.57 3.37
N ILE A 6 26.56 5.35 3.17
CA ILE A 6 25.36 5.15 2.36
C ILE A 6 24.22 5.68 3.23
N VAL A 7 23.71 6.86 2.89
CA VAL A 7 22.50 7.41 3.50
C VAL A 7 21.34 6.50 3.09
N ARG A 8 20.94 5.58 3.99
CA ARG A 8 19.83 4.62 3.79
C ARG A 8 18.46 5.21 4.12
N GLU A 9 18.40 6.44 4.62
CA GLU A 9 17.13 7.03 5.07
C GLU A 9 16.18 7.25 3.87
N LYS A 10 14.97 6.69 3.97
CA LYS A 10 13.84 6.87 3.03
C LYS A 10 14.03 6.31 1.62
N GLN A 11 14.91 5.33 1.41
CA GLN A 11 14.96 4.62 0.12
C GLN A 11 13.88 3.53 0.02
N GLU A 12 13.53 2.92 1.16
CA GLU A 12 12.57 1.84 1.24
C GLU A 12 11.14 2.36 1.50
N PRO A 13 10.10 1.63 1.06
CA PRO A 13 8.72 2.00 1.33
C PRO A 13 8.44 2.04 2.84
N ALA A 14 7.77 3.09 3.30
CA ALA A 14 7.19 3.08 4.65
C ALA A 14 6.13 1.96 4.76
N LEU A 15 5.87 1.49 5.98
CA LEU A 15 4.83 0.52 6.26
C LEU A 15 3.75 1.16 7.12
N LEU A 16 2.55 1.29 6.56
CA LEU A 16 1.36 1.78 7.26
C LEU A 16 0.45 0.59 7.62
N VAL A 17 0.24 0.36 8.91
CA VAL A 17 -0.54 -0.77 9.42
C VAL A 17 -1.84 -0.28 10.05
N LEU A 18 -2.94 -0.37 9.29
CA LEU A 18 -4.28 0.04 9.70
C LEU A 18 -5.11 -1.14 10.25
N SER A 19 -4.82 -2.36 9.81
CA SER A 19 -5.32 -3.60 10.40
C SER A 19 -4.28 -4.72 10.24
N MET A 20 -4.41 -5.79 11.02
CA MET A 20 -3.58 -7.01 10.93
C MET A 20 -4.40 -8.30 11.07
N ASP A 21 -5.72 -8.21 11.24
CA ASP A 21 -6.52 -9.37 11.70
C ASP A 21 -6.54 -10.52 10.72
N THR A 22 -6.43 -10.24 9.43
CA THR A 22 -6.47 -11.24 8.36
C THR A 22 -5.19 -11.30 7.53
N PHE A 23 -4.17 -10.53 7.92
CA PHE A 23 -2.96 -10.39 7.12
C PHE A 23 -1.98 -11.52 7.39
N ASP A 24 -1.34 -12.01 6.32
CA ASP A 24 -0.42 -13.12 6.39
C ASP A 24 0.90 -12.74 7.10
N GLU A 25 1.30 -13.55 8.09
CA GLU A 25 2.50 -13.29 8.91
C GLU A 25 3.80 -13.39 8.11
N GLU A 26 3.88 -14.30 7.13
CA GLU A 26 5.06 -14.44 6.28
C GLU A 26 5.23 -13.21 5.39
N MET A 27 4.14 -12.74 4.79
CA MET A 27 4.12 -11.48 4.04
C MET A 27 4.48 -10.28 4.90
N LEU A 28 3.97 -10.21 6.13
CA LEU A 28 4.35 -9.16 7.07
C LEU A 28 5.87 -9.19 7.34
N GLY A 29 6.43 -10.38 7.55
CA GLY A 29 7.87 -10.57 7.69
C GLY A 29 8.65 -10.00 6.51
N GLN A 30 8.25 -10.35 5.28
CA GLN A 30 8.88 -9.84 4.05
C GLN A 30 8.84 -8.31 3.95
N LEU A 31 7.73 -7.68 4.36
CA LEU A 31 7.61 -6.21 4.37
C LEU A 31 8.54 -5.57 5.41
N LEU A 32 8.79 -6.26 6.54
CA LEU A 32 9.64 -5.79 7.63
C LEU A 32 11.15 -6.01 7.40
N GLU A 33 11.55 -6.93 6.51
CA GLU A 33 12.97 -7.22 6.21
C GLU A 33 13.76 -5.98 5.78
N TRP A 34 13.08 -5.01 5.16
CA TRP A 34 13.66 -3.76 4.69
C TRP A 34 13.82 -2.72 5.80
N SER A 35 13.47 -3.07 7.04
CA SER A 35 13.43 -2.18 8.20
C SER A 35 12.70 -0.86 7.90
N PRO A 36 11.44 -0.91 7.41
CA PRO A 36 10.69 0.27 7.02
C PRO A 36 10.39 1.17 8.22
N THR A 37 10.08 2.44 7.97
CA THR A 37 9.40 3.27 8.97
C THR A 37 8.00 2.71 9.20
N VAL A 38 7.70 2.24 10.41
CA VAL A 38 6.40 1.65 10.76
C VAL A 38 5.48 2.72 11.36
N ILE A 39 4.35 2.94 10.69
CA ILE A 39 3.28 3.85 11.11
C ILE A 39 2.03 3.01 11.38
N CYS A 40 1.35 3.22 12.49
CA CYS A 40 0.13 2.48 12.80
C CYS A 40 -0.95 3.37 13.44
N SER A 41 -2.18 2.86 13.51
CA SER A 41 -3.24 3.47 14.31
C SER A 41 -3.09 3.07 15.78
N THR A 42 -3.76 3.79 16.69
CA THR A 42 -3.84 3.37 18.10
C THR A 42 -4.38 1.95 18.25
N GLY A 43 -5.37 1.55 17.44
CA GLY A 43 -5.98 0.21 17.51
C GLY A 43 -5.07 -0.93 17.05
N THR A 44 -4.06 -0.64 16.23
CA THR A 44 -3.09 -1.65 15.75
C THR A 44 -1.78 -1.67 16.55
N ALA A 45 -1.53 -0.64 17.36
CA ALA A 45 -0.29 -0.52 18.12
C ALA A 45 -0.05 -1.69 19.08
N GLU A 46 -1.06 -2.10 19.85
CA GLU A 46 -0.93 -3.21 20.82
C GLU A 46 -0.55 -4.54 20.15
N LYS A 47 -1.11 -4.81 18.96
CA LYS A 47 -0.83 -6.05 18.21
C LYS A 47 0.58 -6.08 17.66
N LEU A 48 1.05 -4.95 17.13
CA LEU A 48 2.43 -4.79 16.66
C LEU A 48 3.42 -4.96 17.81
N ASP A 49 3.14 -4.33 18.96
CA ASP A 49 3.97 -4.44 20.17
C ASP A 49 4.05 -5.88 20.68
N ALA A 50 2.90 -6.57 20.78
CA ALA A 50 2.84 -7.98 21.17
C ALA A 50 3.61 -8.91 20.22
N SER A 51 3.75 -8.51 18.95
CA SER A 51 4.50 -9.23 17.93
C SER A 51 5.99 -8.86 17.92
N GLY A 52 6.45 -8.00 18.84
CA GLY A 52 7.82 -7.52 18.94
C GLY A 52 8.23 -6.58 17.79
N ILE A 53 7.25 -6.01 17.07
CA ILE A 53 7.50 -5.10 15.96
C ILE A 53 7.69 -3.69 16.51
N LYS A 54 8.84 -3.09 16.18
CA LYS A 54 9.13 -1.71 16.55
C LYS A 54 8.19 -0.76 15.80
N ILE A 55 7.50 0.10 16.54
CA ILE A 55 6.63 1.15 16.01
C ILE A 55 7.40 2.47 16.03
N ASP A 56 7.41 3.21 14.92
CA ASP A 56 8.03 4.54 14.87
C ASP A 56 7.00 5.65 15.10
N TRP A 57 5.78 5.47 14.58
CA TRP A 57 4.70 6.46 14.66
C TRP A 57 3.33 5.83 14.98
N ILE A 58 2.61 6.44 15.90
CA ILE A 58 1.19 6.14 16.19
C ILE A 58 0.34 7.33 15.83
N ILE A 59 -0.70 7.09 15.03
CA ILE A 59 -1.68 8.11 14.66
C ILE A 59 -2.73 8.20 15.76
N SER A 60 -2.77 9.32 16.47
CA SER A 60 -3.69 9.58 17.58
C SER A 60 -3.95 11.07 17.75
N ASP A 61 -5.21 11.46 17.97
CA ASP A 61 -5.60 12.81 18.42
C ASP A 61 -5.76 12.91 19.94
N GLY A 62 -5.62 11.80 20.66
CA GLY A 62 -5.73 11.70 22.11
C GLY A 62 -4.42 11.26 22.77
N ASP A 63 -4.47 11.10 24.09
CA ASP A 63 -3.35 10.57 24.88
C ASP A 63 -3.01 9.17 24.39
N SER A 64 -1.76 8.96 23.95
CA SER A 64 -1.30 7.70 23.34
C SER A 64 -1.14 6.55 24.35
N GLY A 65 -1.51 6.75 25.62
CA GLY A 65 -1.29 5.78 26.69
C GLY A 65 0.20 5.51 26.94
N ASP A 66 0.49 4.53 27.81
CA ASP A 66 1.85 4.04 28.12
C ASP A 66 2.46 3.18 26.99
N LEU A 67 2.23 3.55 25.73
CA LEU A 67 2.90 2.92 24.60
C LEU A 67 4.39 3.33 24.63
N GLN A 68 5.27 2.41 24.24
CA GLN A 68 6.74 2.45 24.46
C GLN A 68 7.36 3.87 24.39
N SER A 69 8.31 4.16 25.28
CA SER A 69 8.91 5.50 25.49
C SER A 69 9.53 6.18 24.25
N ASP A 70 9.79 5.42 23.19
CA ASP A 70 10.48 5.88 21.98
C ASP A 70 9.54 6.10 20.78
N VAL A 71 8.25 5.80 20.92
CA VAL A 71 7.25 5.92 19.85
C VAL A 71 6.79 7.38 19.71
N LYS A 72 6.73 7.87 18.48
CA LYS A 72 6.27 9.23 18.20
C LYS A 72 4.76 9.25 17.93
N VAL A 73 4.10 10.32 18.35
CA VAL A 73 2.67 10.52 18.09
C VAL A 73 2.49 11.44 16.88
N MET A 74 1.66 11.01 15.93
CA MET A 74 1.21 11.78 14.79
C MET A 74 -0.26 12.18 15.00
N PRO A 75 -0.58 13.49 15.08
CA PRO A 75 -1.98 13.92 15.14
C PRO A 75 -2.67 13.60 13.82
N SER A 76 -3.91 13.12 13.87
CA SER A 76 -4.72 12.89 12.67
C SER A 76 -5.14 14.22 12.04
N GLY A 77 -5.34 15.25 12.89
CA GLY A 77 -5.70 16.59 12.43
C GLY A 77 -7.09 16.66 11.79
N GLY A 78 -7.97 15.72 12.11
CA GLY A 78 -9.31 15.58 11.53
C GLY A 78 -9.36 14.78 10.23
N ASP A 79 -8.21 14.33 9.71
CA ASP A 79 -8.13 13.34 8.64
C ASP A 79 -8.36 11.93 9.23
N ASN A 80 -8.73 10.95 8.40
CA ASN A 80 -8.67 9.55 8.83
C ASN A 80 -7.21 9.06 8.91
N ALA A 81 -6.98 7.89 9.51
CA ALA A 81 -5.64 7.37 9.73
C ALA A 81 -4.82 7.22 8.43
N ALA A 82 -5.43 6.74 7.34
CA ALA A 82 -4.76 6.67 6.04
C ALA A 82 -4.34 8.05 5.54
N GLY A 83 -5.25 9.01 5.55
CA GLY A 83 -5.02 10.38 5.13
C GLY A 83 -3.92 11.08 5.93
N ALA A 84 -3.93 10.96 7.26
CA ALA A 84 -2.92 11.55 8.13
C ALA A 84 -1.51 11.00 7.84
N ALA A 85 -1.39 9.67 7.73
CA ALA A 85 -0.12 9.01 7.41
C ALA A 85 0.40 9.41 6.03
N LEU A 86 -0.45 9.35 4.99
CA LEU A 86 -0.06 9.68 3.62
C LEU A 86 0.36 11.15 3.49
N LYS A 87 -0.35 12.06 4.15
CA LYS A 87 0.00 13.48 4.23
C LYS A 87 1.37 13.69 4.85
N TYR A 88 1.65 13.01 5.96
CA TYR A 88 2.95 13.05 6.60
C TYR A 88 4.06 12.53 5.68
N LEU A 89 3.85 11.34 5.09
CA LEU A 89 4.81 10.67 4.22
C LEU A 89 5.16 11.53 3.00
N VAL A 90 4.16 12.09 2.32
CA VAL A 90 4.37 13.00 1.18
C VAL A 90 5.09 14.27 1.59
N THR A 91 4.68 14.89 2.70
CA THR A 91 5.32 16.13 3.21
C THR A 91 6.79 15.91 3.57
N HIS A 92 7.15 14.69 4.00
CA HIS A 92 8.51 14.30 4.35
C HIS A 92 9.27 13.60 3.21
N ASN A 93 8.74 13.63 1.99
CA ASN A 93 9.36 13.08 0.77
C ASN A 93 9.68 11.58 0.86
N TYR A 94 8.79 10.78 1.46
CA TYR A 94 8.88 9.33 1.31
C TYR A 94 8.53 8.93 -0.13
N PRO A 95 9.32 8.06 -0.78
CA PRO A 95 9.10 7.70 -2.18
C PRO A 95 7.97 6.69 -2.35
N ALA A 96 7.69 5.88 -1.34
CA ALA A 96 6.76 4.77 -1.41
C ALA A 96 6.16 4.41 -0.04
N VAL A 97 5.01 3.74 -0.07
CA VAL A 97 4.35 3.19 1.11
C VAL A 97 3.60 1.91 0.77
N ASN A 98 3.76 0.92 1.64
CA ASN A 98 2.92 -0.28 1.71
C ASN A 98 1.88 -0.07 2.82
N VAL A 99 0.61 -0.31 2.53
CA VAL A 99 -0.50 -0.14 3.48
C VAL A 99 -1.14 -1.48 3.73
N ILE A 100 -1.32 -1.88 4.98
CA ILE A 100 -2.06 -3.11 5.35
C ILE A 100 -3.40 -2.68 5.96
N THR A 101 -4.51 -3.14 5.37
CA THR A 101 -5.87 -2.83 5.85
C THR A 101 -6.87 -3.91 5.44
N ASP A 102 -7.89 -4.15 6.28
CA ASP A 102 -9.02 -5.03 5.93
C ASP A 102 -10.17 -4.24 5.27
N VAL A 103 -10.23 -2.93 5.53
CA VAL A 103 -11.24 -2.01 5.01
C VAL A 103 -10.62 -1.11 3.95
N LEU A 104 -11.21 -1.09 2.76
CA LEU A 104 -10.74 -0.29 1.64
C LEU A 104 -11.81 0.72 1.23
N ASP A 105 -11.56 2.01 1.52
CA ASP A 105 -12.19 3.12 0.81
C ASP A 105 -11.13 3.80 -0.07
N LEU A 106 -11.23 3.63 -1.38
CA LEU A 106 -10.27 4.20 -2.33
C LEU A 106 -10.20 5.73 -2.25
N LYS A 107 -11.23 6.41 -1.73
CA LYS A 107 -11.23 7.87 -1.58
C LYS A 107 -10.14 8.36 -0.63
N ASP A 108 -9.78 7.54 0.36
CA ASP A 108 -8.73 7.85 1.33
C ASP A 108 -7.34 7.94 0.68
N PHE A 109 -7.18 7.22 -0.44
CA PHE A 109 -5.92 7.08 -1.15
C PHE A 109 -5.84 7.91 -2.43
N LEU A 110 -7.00 8.26 -3.00
CA LEU A 110 -7.12 8.88 -4.33
C LEU A 110 -6.29 10.16 -4.47
N PHE A 111 -6.27 11.00 -3.43
CA PHE A 111 -5.54 12.27 -3.44
C PHE A 111 -4.00 12.10 -3.40
N TYR A 112 -3.51 10.91 -3.05
CA TYR A 112 -2.08 10.62 -2.89
C TYR A 112 -1.55 9.67 -3.98
N ALA A 113 -2.43 9.09 -4.80
CA ALA A 113 -2.09 8.06 -5.79
C ALA A 113 -1.02 8.50 -6.82
N ASP A 114 -0.92 9.80 -7.09
CA ASP A 114 0.05 10.41 -8.01
C ASP A 114 1.23 11.09 -7.29
N LYS A 115 1.26 11.06 -5.95
CA LYS A 115 2.26 11.77 -5.12
C LYS A 115 3.25 10.85 -4.43
N ILE A 116 2.88 9.59 -4.22
CA ILE A 116 3.70 8.58 -3.57
C ILE A 116 3.42 7.22 -4.22
N ASN A 117 4.45 6.38 -4.38
CA ASN A 117 4.24 5.02 -4.85
C ASN A 117 3.48 4.22 -3.81
N LEU A 118 2.20 3.97 -4.08
CA LEU A 118 1.27 3.39 -3.14
C LEU A 118 0.95 1.94 -3.49
N VAL A 119 1.12 1.06 -2.50
CA VAL A 119 0.66 -0.32 -2.55
C VAL A 119 -0.21 -0.57 -1.34
N ILE A 120 -1.42 -1.09 -1.55
CA ILE A 120 -2.36 -1.47 -0.51
C ILE A 120 -2.50 -2.99 -0.52
N PHE A 121 -2.30 -3.59 0.63
CA PHE A 121 -2.52 -4.99 0.91
C PHE A 121 -3.84 -5.14 1.64
N ARG A 122 -4.74 -5.91 1.05
CA ARG A 122 -6.03 -6.27 1.64
C ARG A 122 -6.24 -7.77 1.48
N GLU A 123 -6.33 -8.49 2.60
CA GLU A 123 -6.38 -9.95 2.60
C GLU A 123 -5.23 -10.54 1.74
N ARG A 124 -5.55 -11.27 0.67
CA ARG A 124 -4.58 -11.84 -0.29
C ARG A 124 -4.44 -11.02 -1.58
N GLN A 125 -4.80 -9.74 -1.57
CA GLN A 125 -4.73 -8.88 -2.75
C GLN A 125 -3.74 -7.74 -2.58
N LYS A 126 -3.05 -7.44 -3.67
CA LYS A 126 -2.22 -6.26 -3.84
C LYS A 126 -2.93 -5.27 -4.75
N ILE A 127 -3.18 -4.08 -4.23
CA ILE A 127 -3.94 -3.02 -4.88
C ILE A 127 -3.04 -1.80 -5.09
N TYR A 128 -3.00 -1.24 -6.29
CA TYR A 128 -2.14 -0.08 -6.58
C TYR A 128 -2.65 0.71 -7.80
N PRO A 129 -2.36 2.02 -7.86
CA PRO A 129 -2.68 2.82 -9.03
C PRO A 129 -1.71 2.50 -10.17
N VAL A 130 -2.23 2.48 -11.40
CA VAL A 130 -1.46 2.35 -12.63
C VAL A 130 -1.83 3.46 -13.60
N ASN A 131 -0.89 3.86 -14.46
CA ASN A 131 -1.11 4.86 -15.50
C ASN A 131 -1.54 4.22 -16.82
N SER A 132 -2.15 5.00 -17.71
CA SER A 132 -2.54 4.51 -19.04
C SER A 132 -1.31 4.04 -19.83
N GLY A 133 -1.42 2.88 -20.48
CA GLY A 133 -0.28 2.20 -21.11
C GLY A 133 0.49 1.27 -20.17
N PHE A 134 -0.03 1.00 -18.96
CA PHE A 134 0.53 0.03 -18.03
C PHE A 134 0.71 -1.33 -18.70
N SER A 135 1.85 -1.96 -18.44
CA SER A 135 2.20 -3.28 -18.96
C SER A 135 2.93 -4.08 -17.89
N LYS A 136 2.52 -5.32 -17.68
CA LYS A 136 3.14 -6.22 -16.70
C LYS A 136 3.09 -7.67 -17.17
N TRP A 137 4.19 -8.38 -16.95
CA TRP A 137 4.28 -9.80 -17.24
C TRP A 137 3.58 -10.62 -16.16
N LYS A 138 2.74 -11.57 -16.55
CA LYS A 138 2.05 -12.53 -15.67
C LYS A 138 1.94 -13.89 -16.37
N PRO A 139 1.94 -15.01 -15.62
CA PRO A 139 1.54 -16.31 -16.14
C PRO A 139 0.10 -16.30 -16.67
N ALA A 140 -0.23 -17.28 -17.50
CA ALA A 140 -1.59 -17.54 -17.94
C ALA A 140 -2.48 -17.95 -16.75
N GLY A 141 -3.71 -17.44 -16.74
CA GLY A 141 -4.72 -17.81 -15.77
C GLY A 141 -4.80 -16.97 -14.50
N GLU A 142 -3.97 -15.94 -14.39
CA GLU A 142 -3.95 -14.96 -13.30
C GLU A 142 -5.09 -13.96 -13.42
N PHE A 143 -5.61 -13.48 -12.28
CA PHE A 143 -6.72 -12.53 -12.25
C PHE A 143 -6.25 -11.10 -11.94
N ILE A 144 -6.86 -10.15 -12.66
CA ILE A 144 -6.69 -8.71 -12.47
C ILE A 144 -8.08 -8.12 -12.29
N GLU A 145 -8.29 -7.34 -11.24
CA GLU A 145 -9.52 -6.60 -11.02
C GLU A 145 -9.28 -5.09 -11.23
N VAL A 146 -10.20 -4.41 -11.89
CA VAL A 146 -10.18 -2.95 -12.03
C VAL A 146 -11.17 -2.37 -11.03
N LEU A 147 -10.68 -1.59 -10.06
CA LEU A 147 -11.50 -1.16 -8.91
C LEU A 147 -12.26 0.14 -9.15
N SER A 148 -12.13 0.73 -10.34
CA SER A 148 -12.86 1.93 -10.77
C SER A 148 -13.55 1.68 -12.11
N HIS A 149 -14.37 2.62 -12.57
CA HIS A 149 -15.05 2.54 -13.86
C HIS A 149 -14.25 3.32 -14.91
N PRO A 150 -13.39 2.66 -15.71
CA PRO A 150 -12.57 3.35 -16.70
C PRO A 150 -13.38 3.78 -17.92
N SER A 151 -12.93 4.87 -18.54
CA SER A 151 -13.44 5.35 -19.83
C SER A 151 -12.45 4.95 -20.90
N GLY A 152 -12.96 4.41 -22.01
CA GLY A 152 -12.12 4.00 -23.14
C GLY A 152 -11.17 2.84 -22.82
N LEU A 153 -11.51 1.96 -21.88
CA LEU A 153 -10.64 0.84 -21.50
C LEU A 153 -10.38 -0.07 -22.72
N GLN A 154 -9.11 -0.19 -23.09
CA GLN A 154 -8.60 -1.18 -24.02
C GLN A 154 -7.64 -2.11 -23.27
N ILE A 155 -7.78 -3.41 -23.50
CA ILE A 155 -6.97 -4.44 -22.85
C ILE A 155 -6.25 -5.29 -23.90
N SER A 156 -5.06 -5.78 -23.57
CA SER A 156 -4.34 -6.80 -24.34
C SER A 156 -3.84 -7.89 -23.41
N GLY A 157 -3.77 -9.14 -23.88
CA GLY A 157 -3.36 -10.29 -23.08
C GLY A 157 -4.37 -10.73 -22.01
N LEU A 158 -5.56 -10.14 -22.00
CA LEU A 158 -6.61 -10.34 -21.00
C LEU A 158 -7.95 -10.69 -21.65
N GLU A 159 -8.75 -11.49 -20.95
CA GLU A 159 -10.16 -11.73 -21.24
C GLU A 159 -11.04 -11.27 -20.07
N ALA A 160 -12.21 -10.68 -20.36
CA ALA A 160 -13.16 -10.29 -19.33
C ALA A 160 -13.91 -11.51 -18.80
N THR A 161 -13.91 -11.68 -17.48
CA THR A 161 -14.61 -12.77 -16.78
C THR A 161 -15.89 -12.27 -16.08
N SER A 162 -15.91 -11.00 -15.68
CA SER A 162 -17.08 -10.29 -15.14
C SER A 162 -16.92 -8.78 -15.40
N THR A 163 -17.84 -7.96 -14.90
CA THR A 163 -17.89 -6.50 -15.16
C THR A 163 -16.56 -5.78 -14.96
N ASN A 164 -15.77 -6.17 -13.95
CA ASN A 164 -14.52 -5.51 -13.57
C ASN A 164 -13.34 -6.48 -13.38
N ARG A 165 -13.50 -7.76 -13.74
CA ARG A 165 -12.48 -8.80 -13.50
C ARG A 165 -12.01 -9.40 -14.81
N TYR A 166 -10.70 -9.47 -14.97
CA TYR A 166 -10.01 -9.94 -16.15
C TYR A 166 -9.09 -11.09 -15.81
N LYS A 167 -8.82 -11.96 -16.79
CA LYS A 167 -7.93 -13.10 -16.64
C LYS A 167 -6.87 -13.09 -17.74
N THR A 168 -5.62 -13.40 -17.40
CA THR A 168 -4.55 -13.51 -18.39
C THR A 168 -4.76 -14.74 -19.27
N THR A 169 -4.64 -14.56 -20.59
CA THR A 169 -4.97 -15.61 -21.56
C THR A 169 -3.77 -16.50 -21.91
N HIS A 170 -2.55 -16.02 -21.69
CA HIS A 170 -1.30 -16.72 -21.96
C HIS A 170 -0.18 -16.14 -21.08
N ASP A 171 0.94 -16.88 -20.97
CA ASP A 171 2.15 -16.37 -20.33
C ASP A 171 2.68 -15.19 -21.14
N GLY A 172 2.72 -14.01 -20.54
CA GLY A 172 3.10 -12.81 -21.29
C GLY A 172 2.76 -11.51 -20.60
N PHE A 173 2.91 -10.44 -21.35
CA PHE A 173 2.52 -9.11 -20.91
C PHE A 173 1.02 -8.89 -21.15
N PHE A 174 0.32 -8.44 -20.12
CA PHE A 174 -0.95 -7.77 -20.32
C PHE A 174 -0.75 -6.26 -20.38
N THR A 175 -1.64 -5.56 -21.07
CA THR A 175 -1.66 -4.10 -21.09
C THR A 175 -3.02 -3.52 -20.81
N LEU A 176 -3.04 -2.33 -20.19
CA LEU A 176 -4.24 -1.54 -19.92
C LEU A 176 -4.05 -0.13 -20.50
N GLN A 177 -4.94 0.29 -21.39
CA GLN A 177 -5.04 1.67 -21.88
C GLN A 177 -6.42 2.24 -21.55
N PHE A 178 -6.46 3.50 -21.12
CA PHE A 178 -7.66 4.19 -20.65
C PHE A 178 -7.45 5.71 -20.68
N GLU A 179 -8.51 6.49 -20.49
CA GLU A 179 -8.49 7.96 -20.61
C GLU A 179 -8.14 8.69 -19.30
N GLN A 180 -8.43 8.09 -18.14
CA GLN A 180 -8.11 8.69 -16.84
C GLN A 180 -6.59 8.79 -16.61
N PRO A 181 -6.11 9.71 -15.72
CA PRO A 181 -4.69 9.78 -15.37
C PRO A 181 -4.15 8.46 -14.81
N PHE A 182 -4.94 7.80 -13.96
CA PHE A 182 -4.63 6.49 -13.39
C PHE A 182 -5.90 5.68 -13.12
N LEU A 183 -5.72 4.36 -12.92
CA LEU A 183 -6.73 3.43 -12.42
C LEU A 183 -6.16 2.61 -11.27
N PHE A 184 -6.98 2.29 -10.28
CA PHE A 184 -6.61 1.29 -9.29
C PHE A 184 -6.90 -0.11 -9.83
N ILE A 185 -5.91 -0.99 -9.76
CA ILE A 185 -6.08 -2.41 -10.05
C ILE A 185 -5.76 -3.24 -8.81
N ALA A 186 -6.41 -4.40 -8.67
CA ALA A 186 -6.08 -5.42 -7.70
C ALA A 186 -5.53 -6.66 -8.43
N GLU A 187 -4.53 -7.28 -7.82
CA GLU A 187 -4.02 -8.58 -8.21
C GLU A 187 -3.99 -9.51 -7.00
N ASP A 188 -4.30 -10.78 -7.21
CA ASP A 188 -4.11 -11.80 -6.18
C ASP A 188 -2.60 -12.01 -5.92
N ILE A 189 -2.26 -12.24 -4.67
CA ILE A 189 -0.93 -12.60 -4.22
C ILE A 189 -0.84 -14.12 -4.29
N ALA A 190 0.13 -14.62 -5.07
CA ALA A 190 0.42 -16.04 -5.22
C ALA A 190 0.94 -16.63 -3.91
#